data_AF-A0A931PDZ8-F1
#
_entry.id   AF-A0A931PDZ8-F1
#
_cell.length_a   1.000
_cell.length_b   1.000
_cell.length_c   1.000
_cell.angle_alpha   90.00
_cell.angle_beta   90.00
_cell.angle_gamma   90.00
#
_symmetry.space_group_name_H-M   'P 1'
#
loop_
_entity.id
_entity.type
_entity.pdbx_description
1 polymer ?
#
loop_
_entity_poly.entity_id
_entity_poly.type
_entity_poly.pdbx_seq_one_letter_code
_entity_poly.pdbx_strand_id
1 'polypeptide(L)'
;MPWATGRERHAGPGPGRDGRAGRLARLLVGAVLTGIVAGLGGVLLLSLLHLVQHVAFGYTEESFLAGVEQASAQRRIVALTVGGAVVGIGWWIHRSIVRSTVSVTHALHSGTARMAIGPVASDGVLQVVAVGAGASLGREGAPRELGAAFGGRIGAWLGVSLADRRLLLAAGAGAGLAAVYNVPLSGTVFALEALLLSARPRAVVVAALSSASATATTYALLGREQTYQLPALALSPGLVAAAVVVGVLAALGAQPFRASMTHARTHAPRGWRSAVAIPVAFAATGVLAIAYPEILGNGKALAQGLFSSPATAALAAGFVIAKPTATWLCLRAGAIGGLLTPAFATGAALGALVAALWGIGDRGSETAELALLGAAAFLAVAQRIPVTAGLLALEFTHIGLGFVPLLALTVAVSWLVGRGARRVHPLSWPPVTRVRAAVGARRHTAEGPATTDQPDDADPASGTGTHGRA
;
A
#
# COMPACT_ATOMS: atom_id res chain seq x y z
N MET A 1 55.05 -5.37 -51.57
CA MET A 1 54.78 -4.16 -50.76
C MET A 1 53.36 -4.27 -50.17
N PRO A 2 53.13 -3.77 -48.95
CA PRO A 2 52.70 -4.60 -47.81
C PRO A 2 51.32 -4.23 -47.20
N TRP A 3 50.93 -4.93 -46.12
CA TRP A 3 50.07 -4.58 -44.96
C TRP A 3 48.57 -4.21 -45.24
N ALA A 4 47.54 -4.51 -44.43
CA ALA A 4 47.48 -4.67 -42.97
C ALA A 4 46.19 -5.35 -42.44
N THR A 5 46.41 -6.25 -41.47
CA THR A 5 45.81 -6.37 -40.13
C THR A 5 44.31 -6.16 -39.86
N GLY A 6 43.70 -7.22 -39.33
CA GLY A 6 42.41 -7.22 -38.63
C GLY A 6 42.39 -6.37 -37.36
N ARG A 7 41.24 -5.74 -37.11
CA ARG A 7 40.87 -5.15 -35.82
C ARG A 7 40.26 -6.21 -34.93
N GLU A 8 41.06 -6.77 -34.04
CA GLU A 8 40.56 -7.40 -32.82
C GLU A 8 39.87 -6.32 -31.96
N ARG A 9 38.58 -6.50 -31.72
CA ARG A 9 37.85 -5.70 -30.72
C ARG A 9 38.29 -6.20 -29.36
N HIS A 10 39.18 -5.48 -28.70
CA HIS A 10 39.48 -5.68 -27.29
C HIS A 10 38.18 -5.57 -26.48
N ALA A 11 37.69 -6.71 -25.99
CA ALA A 11 36.74 -6.74 -24.89
C ALA A 11 37.47 -6.15 -23.67
N GLY A 12 37.07 -4.94 -23.26
CA GLY A 12 37.62 -4.30 -22.07
C GLY A 12 37.49 -5.20 -20.84
N PRO A 13 38.41 -5.09 -19.85
CA PRO A 13 38.40 -5.95 -18.69
C PRO A 13 37.07 -5.79 -17.96
N GLY A 14 36.32 -6.89 -17.82
CA GLY A 14 35.13 -6.93 -16.98
C GLY A 14 35.46 -6.43 -15.57
N PRO A 15 34.51 -5.79 -14.86
CA PRO A 15 34.82 -5.10 -13.61
C PRO A 15 35.51 -6.06 -12.63
N GLY A 16 36.74 -5.71 -12.25
CA GLY A 16 37.60 -6.48 -11.35
C GLY A 16 36.91 -6.85 -10.03
N ARG A 17 37.41 -7.87 -9.34
CA ARG A 17 36.86 -8.40 -8.08
C ARG A 17 36.62 -7.28 -7.04
N ASP A 18 37.52 -6.31 -6.96
CA ASP A 18 37.43 -5.16 -6.03
C ASP A 18 36.23 -4.25 -6.34
N GLY A 19 35.93 -4.04 -7.62
CA GLY A 19 34.77 -3.28 -8.06
C GLY A 19 33.43 -3.97 -7.77
N ARG A 20 33.41 -5.30 -7.70
CA ARG A 20 32.20 -6.08 -7.33
C ARG A 20 31.94 -6.01 -5.83
N ALA A 21 32.99 -6.17 -5.01
CA ALA A 21 32.89 -6.08 -3.56
C ALA A 21 32.41 -4.68 -3.12
N GLY A 22 33.00 -3.60 -3.65
CA GLY A 22 32.59 -2.23 -3.34
C GLY A 22 31.16 -1.88 -3.78
N ARG A 23 30.63 -2.50 -4.84
CA ARG A 23 29.22 -2.33 -5.23
C ARG A 23 28.27 -3.04 -4.27
N LEU A 24 28.61 -4.25 -3.83
CA LEU A 24 27.80 -5.00 -2.87
C LEU A 24 27.78 -4.29 -1.52
N ALA A 25 28.93 -3.85 -1.02
CA ALA A 25 29.03 -3.11 0.25
C ALA A 25 28.13 -1.88 0.26
N ARG A 26 28.18 -1.05 -0.80
CA ARG A 26 27.31 0.13 -0.94
C ARG A 26 25.82 -0.21 -0.94
N LEU A 27 25.44 -1.32 -1.56
CA LEU A 27 24.05 -1.78 -1.56
C LEU A 27 23.60 -2.21 -0.15
N LEU A 28 24.42 -2.97 0.57
CA LEU A 28 24.10 -3.44 1.93
C LEU A 28 24.00 -2.27 2.91
N VAL A 29 24.95 -1.32 2.84
CA VAL A 29 24.90 -0.06 3.60
C VAL A 29 23.63 0.71 3.24
N GLY A 30 23.32 0.81 1.95
CA GLY A 30 22.09 1.45 1.47
C GLY A 30 20.83 0.80 2.04
N ALA A 31 20.79 -0.53 2.16
CA ALA A 31 19.65 -1.27 2.70
C ALA A 31 19.43 -0.95 4.19
N VAL A 32 20.49 -1.01 5.00
CA VAL A 32 20.44 -0.69 6.42
C VAL A 32 20.03 0.76 6.64
N LEU A 33 20.66 1.72 5.95
CA LEU A 33 20.31 3.14 6.05
C LEU A 33 18.86 3.42 5.62
N THR A 34 18.40 2.75 4.55
CA THR A 34 17.00 2.85 4.10
C THR A 34 16.05 2.37 5.19
N GLY A 35 16.38 1.24 5.83
CA GLY A 35 15.62 0.72 6.95
C GLY A 35 15.56 1.68 8.14
N ILE A 36 16.70 2.20 8.59
CA ILE A 36 16.77 3.15 9.72
C ILE A 36 15.92 4.39 9.43
N VAL A 37 16.07 5.01 8.26
CA VAL A 37 15.32 6.22 7.90
C VAL A 37 13.82 5.93 7.76
N ALA A 38 13.44 4.76 7.21
CA ALA A 38 12.04 4.34 7.16
C ALA A 38 11.47 4.07 8.56
N GLY A 39 12.28 3.51 9.47
CA GLY A 39 11.95 3.34 10.89
C GLY A 39 11.66 4.65 11.59
N LEU A 40 12.57 5.62 11.49
CA LEU A 40 12.39 6.97 12.05
C LEU A 40 11.16 7.67 11.46
N GLY A 41 10.96 7.58 10.14
CA GLY A 41 9.75 8.10 9.49
C GLY A 41 8.47 7.42 9.99
N GLY A 42 8.50 6.11 10.21
CA GLY A 42 7.41 5.35 10.80
C GLY A 42 7.08 5.79 12.22
N VAL A 43 8.09 6.00 13.06
CA VAL A 43 7.92 6.50 14.44
C VAL A 43 7.28 7.89 14.44
N LEU A 44 7.74 8.80 13.58
CA LEU A 44 7.17 10.14 13.47
C LEU A 44 5.70 10.09 13.02
N LEU A 45 5.38 9.28 12.02
CA LEU A 45 4.01 9.11 11.53
C LEU A 45 3.09 8.45 12.56
N LEU A 46 3.58 7.47 13.32
CA LEU A 46 2.81 6.87 14.43
C LEU A 46 2.56 7.86 15.57
N SER A 47 3.57 8.68 15.91
CA SER A 47 3.43 9.73 16.93
C SER A 47 2.39 10.77 16.50
N LEU A 48 2.42 11.18 15.23
CA LEU A 48 1.41 12.06 14.65
C LEU A 48 0.01 11.41 14.68
N LEU A 49 -0.10 10.12 14.35
CA LEU A 49 -1.37 9.41 14.42
C LEU A 49 -1.96 9.47 15.83
N HIS A 50 -1.18 9.12 16.85
CA HIS A 50 -1.61 9.13 18.25
C HIS A 50 -1.98 10.55 18.71
N LEU A 51 -1.22 11.57 18.31
CA LEU A 51 -1.54 12.97 18.60
C LEU A 51 -2.91 13.36 18.04
N VAL A 52 -3.20 13.03 16.77
CA VAL A 52 -4.48 13.35 16.15
C VAL A 52 -5.62 12.59 16.82
N GLN A 53 -5.41 11.32 17.19
CA GLN A 53 -6.40 10.51 17.93
C GLN A 53 -6.69 11.09 19.32
N HIS A 54 -5.65 11.53 20.04
CA HIS A 54 -5.78 12.21 21.33
C HIS A 54 -6.62 13.48 21.20
N VAL A 55 -6.30 14.35 20.23
CA VAL A 55 -7.04 15.60 20.01
C VAL A 55 -8.50 15.32 19.62
N ALA A 56 -8.74 14.36 18.72
CA ALA A 56 -10.07 14.05 18.21
C ALA A 56 -10.98 13.43 19.29
N PHE A 57 -10.46 12.45 20.05
CA PHE A 57 -11.29 11.59 20.91
C PHE A 57 -10.95 11.66 22.40
N GLY A 58 -9.87 12.35 22.80
CA GLY A 58 -9.44 12.44 24.20
C GLY A 58 -8.66 11.21 24.68
N TYR A 59 -8.14 10.42 23.75
CA TYR A 59 -7.34 9.21 23.98
C TYR A 59 -6.06 9.52 24.78
N THR A 60 -5.91 9.03 26.02
CA THR A 60 -4.68 9.24 26.82
C THR A 60 -3.93 7.94 27.10
N GLU A 61 -4.58 6.92 27.67
CA GLU A 61 -3.92 5.65 28.06
C GLU A 61 -4.67 4.36 27.67
N GLU A 62 -5.93 4.45 27.26
CA GLU A 62 -6.72 3.29 26.81
C GLU A 62 -6.62 3.07 25.30
N SER A 63 -7.18 1.99 24.75
CA SER A 63 -7.18 1.75 23.30
C SER A 63 -7.93 2.84 22.51
N PHE A 64 -7.58 3.03 21.23
CA PHE A 64 -8.30 3.98 20.34
C PHE A 64 -9.82 3.76 20.33
N LEU A 65 -10.27 2.49 20.41
CA LEU A 65 -11.68 2.15 20.45
C LEU A 65 -12.35 2.69 21.72
N ALA A 66 -11.72 2.54 22.89
CA ALA A 66 -12.23 3.06 24.14
C ALA A 66 -12.42 4.59 24.08
N GLY A 67 -11.45 5.32 23.53
CA GLY A 67 -11.61 6.78 23.32
C GLY A 67 -12.77 7.13 22.39
N VAL A 68 -13.00 6.34 21.34
CA VAL A 68 -14.16 6.51 20.46
C VAL A 68 -15.46 6.19 21.17
N GLU A 69 -15.52 5.10 21.93
CA GLU A 69 -16.73 4.65 22.64
C GLU A 69 -17.16 5.63 23.73
N GLN A 70 -16.19 6.16 24.49
CA GLN A 70 -16.41 7.20 25.51
C GLN A 70 -16.79 8.55 24.90
N ALA A 71 -16.36 8.83 23.67
CA ALA A 71 -16.78 10.04 22.96
C ALA A 71 -18.28 9.97 22.62
N SER A 72 -18.99 11.06 22.92
CA SER A 72 -20.40 11.21 22.53
C SER A 72 -20.56 11.11 21.01
N ALA A 73 -21.75 10.70 20.55
CA ALA A 73 -22.07 10.61 19.12
C ALA A 73 -21.78 11.94 18.38
N GLN A 74 -22.10 13.07 19.02
CA GLN A 74 -21.83 14.40 18.51
C GLN A 74 -20.32 14.64 18.36
N ARG A 75 -19.52 14.27 19.37
CA ARG A 75 -18.06 14.41 19.31
C ARG A 75 -17.46 13.58 18.17
N ARG A 76 -17.93 12.35 17.95
CA ARG A 76 -17.49 11.51 16.82
C ARG A 76 -17.75 12.20 15.47
N ILE A 77 -18.97 12.70 15.26
CA ILE A 77 -19.33 13.39 14.01
C ILE A 77 -18.50 14.67 13.83
N VAL A 78 -18.37 15.49 14.87
CA VAL A 78 -17.62 16.75 14.82
C VAL A 78 -16.14 16.48 14.53
N ALA A 79 -15.52 15.52 15.23
CA ALA A 79 -14.13 15.16 15.03
C ALA A 79 -13.85 14.71 13.58
N LEU A 80 -14.69 13.82 13.03
CA LEU A 80 -14.56 13.39 11.63
C LEU A 80 -14.81 14.54 10.65
N THR A 81 -15.81 15.39 10.89
CA THR A 81 -16.14 16.51 9.99
C THR A 81 -15.00 17.53 9.95
N VAL A 82 -14.48 17.92 11.12
CA VAL A 82 -13.35 18.86 11.24
C VAL A 82 -12.08 18.25 10.65
N GLY A 83 -11.76 17.00 11.00
CA GLY A 83 -10.62 16.29 10.43
C GLY A 83 -10.72 16.17 8.91
N GLY A 84 -11.93 15.88 8.39
CA GLY A 84 -12.25 15.83 6.98
C GLY A 84 -12.07 17.18 6.27
N ALA A 85 -12.44 18.29 6.91
CA ALA A 85 -12.23 19.63 6.38
C ALA A 85 -10.74 19.98 6.31
N VAL A 86 -9.98 19.68 7.37
CA VAL A 86 -8.52 19.89 7.42
C VAL A 86 -7.82 19.12 6.30
N VAL A 87 -8.07 17.82 6.16
CA VAL A 87 -7.41 17.01 5.12
C VAL A 87 -7.99 17.28 3.73
N GLY A 88 -9.26 17.66 3.62
CA GLY A 88 -9.89 18.05 2.35
C GLY A 88 -9.27 19.30 1.77
N ILE A 89 -9.12 20.36 2.57
CA ILE A 89 -8.40 21.58 2.19
C ILE A 89 -6.93 21.26 1.94
N GLY A 90 -6.29 20.48 2.82
CA GLY A 90 -4.89 20.09 2.69
C GLY A 90 -4.59 19.37 1.38
N TRP A 91 -5.41 18.39 0.97
CA TRP A 91 -5.24 17.70 -0.31
C TRP A 91 -5.55 18.59 -1.51
N TRP A 92 -6.49 19.53 -1.38
CA TRP A 92 -6.75 20.49 -2.44
C TRP A 92 -5.53 21.41 -2.69
N ILE A 93 -4.92 21.93 -1.63
CA ILE A 93 -3.68 22.73 -1.71
C ILE A 93 -2.52 21.86 -2.22
N HIS A 94 -2.36 20.65 -1.68
CA HIS A 94 -1.31 19.73 -2.12
C HIS A 94 -1.39 19.47 -3.63
N ARG A 95 -2.59 19.20 -4.15
CA ARG A 95 -2.84 18.92 -5.58
C ARG A 95 -2.75 20.16 -6.48
N SER A 96 -2.92 21.37 -5.94
CA SER A 96 -2.72 22.60 -6.72
C SER A 96 -1.23 22.95 -6.90
N ILE A 97 -0.38 22.56 -5.94
CA ILE A 97 1.07 22.78 -5.98
C ILE A 97 1.79 21.62 -6.68
N VAL A 98 1.44 20.37 -6.34
CA VAL A 98 2.13 19.16 -6.82
C VAL A 98 1.45 18.64 -8.08
N ARG A 99 2.09 18.85 -9.24
CA ARG A 99 1.54 18.51 -10.57
C ARG A 99 1.38 17.00 -10.83
N SER A 100 2.16 16.14 -10.15
CA SER A 100 1.93 14.69 -10.16
C SER A 100 2.60 13.99 -8.97
N THR A 101 1.81 13.26 -8.18
CA THR A 101 2.34 12.32 -7.19
C THR A 101 2.77 11.04 -7.92
N VAL A 102 4.05 10.71 -7.80
CA VAL A 102 4.62 9.49 -8.38
C VAL A 102 4.34 8.34 -7.43
N SER A 103 3.52 7.37 -7.84
CA SER A 103 3.33 6.15 -7.06
C SER A 103 4.63 5.34 -6.98
N VAL A 104 4.80 4.54 -5.93
CA VAL A 104 5.95 3.64 -5.77
C VAL A 104 6.14 2.77 -7.02
N THR A 105 5.06 2.19 -7.54
CA THR A 105 5.08 1.37 -8.76
C THR A 105 5.53 2.16 -9.98
N HIS A 106 5.08 3.41 -10.14
CA HIS A 106 5.53 4.27 -11.23
C HIS A 106 7.02 4.62 -11.08
N ALA A 107 7.47 4.94 -9.86
CA ALA A 107 8.87 5.22 -9.58
C ALA A 107 9.80 4.03 -9.93
N LEU A 108 9.38 2.79 -9.65
CA LEU A 108 10.15 1.59 -10.01
C LEU A 108 10.41 1.48 -11.51
N HIS A 109 9.45 1.87 -12.35
CA HIS A 109 9.57 1.81 -13.81
C HIS A 109 10.19 3.07 -14.43
N SER A 110 10.38 4.13 -13.63
CA SER A 110 11.04 5.35 -14.10
C SER A 110 12.53 5.13 -14.39
N GLY A 111 13.11 6.02 -15.21
CA GLY A 111 14.54 6.02 -15.53
C GLY A 111 15.44 6.42 -14.35
N THR A 112 14.89 7.06 -13.32
CA THR A 112 15.66 7.56 -12.16
C THR A 112 15.50 6.71 -10.91
N ALA A 113 14.40 5.96 -10.78
CA ALA A 113 14.00 5.21 -9.58
C ALA A 113 14.02 6.07 -8.32
N ARG A 114 13.38 7.26 -8.38
CA ARG A 114 13.31 8.24 -7.30
C ARG A 114 11.91 8.81 -7.18
N MET A 115 11.59 9.25 -5.96
CA MET A 115 10.39 10.02 -5.64
C MET A 115 10.80 11.32 -4.94
N ALA A 116 9.99 12.37 -5.09
CA ALA A 116 10.23 13.64 -4.42
C ALA A 116 9.77 13.55 -2.97
N ILE A 117 10.69 13.68 -2.02
CA ILE A 117 10.42 13.47 -0.58
C ILE A 117 9.40 14.48 -0.05
N GLY A 118 9.51 15.76 -0.38
CA GLY A 118 8.58 16.80 0.11
C GLY A 118 7.11 16.53 -0.23
N PRO A 119 6.77 16.32 -1.52
CA PRO A 119 5.42 15.91 -1.91
C PRO A 119 4.95 14.64 -1.22
N VAL A 120 5.78 13.59 -1.18
CA VAL A 120 5.42 12.33 -0.52
C VAL A 120 5.19 12.51 0.98
N ALA A 121 6.01 13.32 1.66
CA ALA A 121 5.88 13.60 3.08
C ALA A 121 4.59 14.38 3.39
N SER A 122 4.31 15.44 2.62
CA SER A 122 3.10 16.24 2.82
C SER A 122 1.82 15.43 2.57
N ASP A 123 1.76 14.63 1.51
CA ASP A 123 0.62 13.73 1.29
C ASP A 123 0.52 12.67 2.39
N GLY A 124 1.66 12.13 2.83
CA GLY A 124 1.72 11.15 3.90
C GLY A 124 1.20 11.67 5.25
N VAL A 125 1.53 12.92 5.60
CA VAL A 125 0.98 13.60 6.79
C VAL A 125 -0.54 13.72 6.68
N LEU A 126 -1.07 14.14 5.53
CA LEU A 126 -2.52 14.23 5.32
C LEU A 126 -3.23 12.88 5.45
N GLN A 127 -2.64 11.81 4.90
CA GLN A 127 -3.16 10.45 5.05
C GLN A 127 -3.23 10.04 6.53
N VAL A 128 -2.17 10.29 7.31
CA VAL A 128 -2.13 9.93 8.74
C VAL A 128 -3.11 10.76 9.56
N VAL A 129 -3.22 12.07 9.29
CA VAL A 129 -4.21 12.94 9.95
C VAL A 129 -5.63 12.46 9.63
N ALA A 130 -5.91 12.06 8.39
CA ALA A 130 -7.22 11.53 8.02
C ALA A 130 -7.56 10.27 8.83
N VAL A 131 -6.64 9.31 8.88
CA VAL A 131 -6.84 8.06 9.64
C VAL A 131 -6.96 8.33 11.15
N GLY A 132 -6.11 9.22 11.70
CA GLY A 132 -6.13 9.60 13.11
C GLY A 132 -7.43 10.30 13.52
N ALA A 133 -8.00 11.11 12.63
CA ALA A 133 -9.30 11.76 12.83
C ALA A 133 -10.49 10.78 12.76
N GLY A 134 -10.25 9.51 12.39
CA GLY A 134 -11.26 8.46 12.35
C GLY A 134 -11.69 8.05 10.94
N ALA A 135 -11.10 8.57 9.87
CA ALA A 135 -11.41 8.12 8.52
C ALA A 135 -11.19 6.60 8.37
N SER A 136 -12.12 5.92 7.71
CA SER A 136 -12.04 4.47 7.49
C SER A 136 -11.03 4.13 6.37
N LEU A 137 -9.75 4.37 6.62
CA LEU A 137 -8.66 4.20 5.68
C LEU A 137 -7.43 3.61 6.37
N GLY A 138 -6.61 2.87 5.63
CA GLY A 138 -5.36 2.33 6.15
C GLY A 138 -4.26 3.37 6.29
N ARG A 139 -3.45 3.28 7.35
CA ARG A 139 -2.29 4.16 7.60
C ARG A 139 -0.98 3.70 6.94
N GLU A 140 -1.00 2.57 6.24
CA GLU A 140 0.16 1.97 5.55
C GLU A 140 0.61 2.73 4.29
N GLY A 141 -0.20 3.64 3.74
CA GLY A 141 0.14 4.36 2.50
C GLY A 141 1.38 5.23 2.69
N ALA A 142 1.26 6.20 3.60
CA ALA A 142 2.29 7.18 3.91
C ALA A 142 3.68 6.59 4.23
N PRO A 143 3.82 5.61 5.14
CA PRO A 143 5.12 5.04 5.48
C PRO A 143 5.78 4.31 4.31
N ARG A 144 4.99 3.58 3.50
CA ARG A 144 5.51 2.86 2.32
C ARG A 144 6.04 3.84 1.27
N GLU A 145 5.33 4.93 1.03
CA GLU A 145 5.75 5.93 0.05
C GLU A 145 6.97 6.71 0.54
N LEU A 146 7.00 7.13 1.81
CA LEU A 146 8.16 7.77 2.41
C LEU A 146 9.39 6.87 2.39
N GLY A 147 9.25 5.61 2.82
CA GLY A 147 10.33 4.63 2.80
C GLY A 147 10.87 4.42 1.38
N ALA A 148 10.00 4.34 0.37
CA ALA A 148 10.41 4.27 -1.03
C ALA A 148 11.18 5.52 -1.49
N ALA A 149 10.69 6.71 -1.14
CA ALA A 149 11.33 7.97 -1.50
C ALA A 149 12.75 8.08 -0.92
N PHE A 150 12.92 7.72 0.35
CA PHE A 150 14.23 7.69 0.99
C PHE A 150 15.13 6.59 0.43
N GLY A 151 14.61 5.37 0.21
CA GLY A 151 15.40 4.28 -0.39
C GLY A 151 15.96 4.65 -1.78
N GLY A 152 15.14 5.26 -2.64
CA GLY A 152 15.60 5.78 -3.93
C GLY A 152 16.63 6.90 -3.81
N ARG A 153 16.48 7.81 -2.84
CA ARG A 153 17.40 8.93 -2.59
C ARG A 153 18.74 8.47 -2.02
N ILE A 154 18.74 7.53 -1.08
CA ILE A 154 19.94 6.93 -0.47
C ILE A 154 20.70 6.14 -1.53
N GLY A 155 20.01 5.32 -2.33
CA GLY A 155 20.64 4.61 -3.44
C GLY A 155 21.29 5.55 -4.47
N ALA A 156 20.63 6.67 -4.79
CA ALA A 156 21.22 7.69 -5.66
C ALA A 156 22.47 8.34 -5.03
N TRP A 157 22.41 8.66 -3.73
CA TRP A 157 23.53 9.26 -2.99
C TRP A 157 24.75 8.33 -2.91
N LEU A 158 24.55 7.04 -2.70
CA LEU A 158 25.61 6.03 -2.67
C LEU A 158 26.15 5.65 -4.07
N GLY A 159 25.59 6.24 -5.14
CA GLY A 159 26.01 5.96 -6.50
C GLY A 159 25.82 4.49 -6.90
N VAL A 160 24.80 3.81 -6.36
CA VAL A 160 24.49 2.43 -6.79
C VAL A 160 23.83 2.42 -8.17
N SER A 161 23.89 1.26 -8.83
CA SER A 161 23.28 1.06 -10.15
C SER A 161 21.78 1.36 -10.13
N LEU A 162 21.19 1.67 -11.29
CA LEU A 162 19.74 1.90 -11.38
C LEU A 162 18.93 0.66 -10.93
N ALA A 163 19.42 -0.55 -11.22
CA ALA A 163 18.80 -1.79 -10.78
C ALA A 163 18.82 -1.91 -9.25
N ASP A 164 19.95 -1.61 -8.61
CA ASP A 164 20.09 -1.62 -7.15
C ASP A 164 19.27 -0.51 -6.49
N ARG A 165 19.14 0.64 -7.13
CA ARG A 165 18.28 1.73 -6.65
C ARG A 165 16.80 1.33 -6.66
N ARG A 166 16.35 0.58 -7.69
CA ARG A 166 14.99 0.01 -7.72
C ARG A 166 14.78 -1.00 -6.59
N LEU A 167 15.79 -1.81 -6.28
CA LEU A 167 15.75 -2.70 -5.12
C LEU A 167 15.62 -1.93 -3.81
N LEU A 168 16.44 -0.89 -3.59
CA LEU A 168 16.36 -0.04 -2.40
C LEU A 168 15.04 0.72 -2.29
N LEU A 169 14.49 1.20 -3.41
CA LEU A 169 13.20 1.87 -3.43
C LEU A 169 12.05 0.90 -3.04
N ALA A 170 12.03 -0.31 -3.60
CA ALA A 170 11.03 -1.32 -3.22
C ALA A 170 11.21 -1.81 -1.78
N ALA A 171 12.46 -2.08 -1.38
CA ALA A 171 12.80 -2.47 -0.01
C ALA A 171 12.44 -1.37 1.00
N GLY A 172 12.61 -0.10 0.64
CA GLY A 172 12.16 1.03 1.44
C GLY A 172 10.65 1.07 1.65
N ALA A 173 9.85 0.74 0.63
CA ALA A 173 8.42 0.59 0.82
C ALA A 173 8.07 -0.57 1.78
N GLY A 174 8.73 -1.72 1.64
CA GLY A 174 8.59 -2.84 2.58
C GLY A 174 9.00 -2.46 4.00
N ALA A 175 10.11 -1.74 4.15
CA ALA A 175 10.62 -1.23 5.42
C ALA A 175 9.67 -0.23 6.08
N GLY A 176 9.01 0.65 5.31
CA GLY A 176 7.98 1.54 5.83
C GLY A 176 6.76 0.79 6.36
N LEU A 177 6.36 -0.31 5.71
CA LEU A 177 5.31 -1.19 6.23
C LEU A 177 5.78 -1.87 7.53
N ALA A 178 6.99 -2.43 7.54
CA ALA A 178 7.59 -3.10 8.70
C ALA A 178 7.71 -2.17 9.92
N ALA A 179 8.16 -0.92 9.70
CA ALA A 179 8.34 0.09 10.75
C ALA A 179 7.05 0.41 11.51
N VAL A 180 5.93 0.42 10.80
CA VAL A 180 4.67 0.99 11.30
C VAL A 180 3.72 -0.07 11.86
N TYR A 181 4.02 -1.33 11.56
CA TYR A 181 3.22 -2.49 11.95
C TYR A 181 4.00 -3.55 12.72
N ASN A 182 5.31 -3.36 12.88
CA ASN A 182 6.18 -4.33 13.49
C ASN A 182 6.18 -5.70 12.76
N VAL A 183 6.33 -5.66 11.44
CA VAL A 183 6.21 -6.85 10.56
C VAL A 183 7.40 -6.99 9.60
N PRO A 184 8.61 -7.28 10.10
CA PRO A 184 9.82 -7.33 9.27
C PRO A 184 9.77 -8.38 8.15
N LEU A 185 9.21 -9.56 8.40
CA LEU A 185 9.10 -10.62 7.38
C LEU A 185 8.05 -10.25 6.33
N SER A 186 6.91 -9.72 6.75
CA SER A 186 5.84 -9.30 5.86
C SER A 186 6.24 -8.08 5.06
N GLY A 187 6.96 -7.12 5.64
CA GLY A 187 7.53 -5.98 4.89
C GLY A 187 8.51 -6.45 3.80
N THR A 188 9.33 -7.45 4.13
CA THR A 188 10.25 -8.08 3.19
C THR A 188 9.49 -8.73 2.03
N VAL A 189 8.54 -9.62 2.34
CA VAL A 189 7.76 -10.34 1.34
C VAL A 189 6.84 -9.40 0.56
N PHE A 190 6.30 -8.35 1.17
CA PHE A 190 5.55 -7.31 0.47
C PHE A 190 6.40 -6.64 -0.61
N ALA A 191 7.66 -6.29 -0.33
CA ALA A 191 8.55 -5.72 -1.34
C ALA A 191 8.79 -6.72 -2.50
N LEU A 192 8.95 -8.01 -2.20
CA LEU A 192 9.21 -9.06 -3.19
C LEU A 192 7.97 -9.42 -4.02
N GLU A 193 6.83 -9.58 -3.38
CA GLU A 193 5.56 -10.07 -3.94
C GLU A 193 4.75 -8.93 -4.58
N ALA A 194 4.63 -7.78 -3.92
CA ALA A 194 3.75 -6.70 -4.38
C ALA A 194 4.44 -5.72 -5.33
N LEU A 195 5.76 -5.53 -5.18
CA LEU A 195 6.50 -4.48 -5.90
C LEU A 195 7.51 -5.03 -6.92
N LEU A 196 8.39 -5.93 -6.50
CA LEU A 196 9.47 -6.44 -7.35
C LEU A 196 9.05 -7.61 -8.24
N LEU A 197 8.02 -8.37 -7.82
CA LEU A 197 7.60 -9.63 -8.46
C LEU A 197 8.80 -10.58 -8.71
N SER A 198 9.70 -10.67 -7.73
CA SER A 198 10.97 -11.39 -7.86
C SER A 198 11.46 -11.91 -6.52
N ALA A 199 11.88 -13.18 -6.49
CA ALA A 199 12.46 -13.84 -5.31
C ALA A 199 13.98 -14.08 -5.46
N ARG A 200 14.68 -13.22 -6.20
CA ARG A 200 16.14 -13.35 -6.36
C ARG A 200 16.83 -13.17 -5.00
N PRO A 201 17.85 -13.97 -4.64
CA PRO A 201 18.51 -13.89 -3.32
C PRO A 201 18.98 -12.48 -2.94
N ARG A 202 19.52 -11.73 -3.92
CA ARG A 202 19.92 -10.33 -3.73
C ARG A 202 18.75 -9.42 -3.32
N ALA A 203 17.58 -9.59 -3.93
CA ALA A 203 16.40 -8.83 -3.57
C ALA A 203 15.90 -9.19 -2.16
N VAL A 204 15.92 -10.49 -1.82
CA VAL A 204 15.55 -10.99 -0.49
C VAL A 204 16.45 -10.35 0.57
N VAL A 205 17.77 -10.41 0.41
CA VAL A 205 18.72 -9.84 1.39
C VAL A 205 18.50 -8.34 1.57
N VAL A 206 18.35 -7.57 0.49
CA VAL A 206 18.14 -6.11 0.59
C VAL A 206 16.81 -5.77 1.26
N ALA A 207 15.72 -6.46 0.90
CA ALA A 207 14.42 -6.25 1.50
C ALA A 207 14.38 -6.67 2.98
N ALA A 208 15.01 -7.79 3.32
CA ALA A 208 15.14 -8.30 4.68
C ALA A 208 15.94 -7.35 5.57
N LEU A 209 17.13 -6.92 5.12
CA LEU A 209 17.97 -5.98 5.87
C LEU A 209 17.27 -4.64 6.09
N SER A 210 16.59 -4.12 5.07
CA SER A 210 15.86 -2.85 5.19
C SER A 210 14.69 -2.98 6.17
N SER A 211 13.89 -4.05 6.05
CA SER A 211 12.72 -4.26 6.92
C SER A 211 13.13 -4.56 8.37
N ALA A 212 14.14 -5.40 8.58
CA ALA A 212 14.67 -5.71 9.91
C ALA A 212 15.26 -4.45 10.59
N SER A 213 16.03 -3.64 9.85
CA SER A 213 16.61 -2.40 10.39
C SER A 213 15.51 -1.38 10.75
N ALA A 214 14.45 -1.29 9.93
CA ALA A 214 13.31 -0.43 10.21
C ALA A 214 12.56 -0.85 11.47
N THR A 215 12.25 -2.14 11.59
CA THR A 215 11.62 -2.70 12.79
C THR A 215 12.50 -2.52 14.03
N ALA A 216 13.81 -2.78 13.94
CA ALA A 216 14.75 -2.58 15.04
C ALA A 216 14.79 -1.11 15.50
N THR A 217 14.72 -0.18 14.55
CA THR A 217 14.66 1.27 14.85
C THR A 217 13.36 1.61 15.57
N THR A 218 12.21 1.12 15.09
CA THR A 218 10.92 1.33 15.78
C THR A 218 10.95 0.73 17.18
N TYR A 219 11.48 -0.49 17.35
CA TYR A 219 11.59 -1.16 18.64
C TYR A 219 12.40 -0.36 19.67
N ALA A 220 13.49 0.26 19.24
CA ALA A 220 14.31 1.07 20.13
C ALA A 220 13.60 2.33 20.64
N LEU A 221 12.60 2.84 19.90
CA LEU A 221 11.96 4.13 20.17
C LEU A 221 10.54 4.04 20.71
N LEU A 222 9.76 3.05 20.26
CA LEU A 222 8.34 2.86 20.61
C LEU A 222 8.07 1.53 21.34
N GLY A 223 9.11 0.72 21.58
CA GLY A 223 8.96 -0.57 22.25
C GLY A 223 8.44 -1.70 21.34
N ARG A 224 8.14 -2.84 21.97
CA ARG A 224 7.77 -4.09 21.31
C ARG A 224 6.34 -4.47 21.67
N GLU A 225 5.38 -3.96 20.91
CA GLU A 225 3.98 -4.35 21.06
C GLU A 225 3.47 -5.13 19.85
N GLN A 226 2.60 -6.10 20.12
CA GLN A 226 1.87 -6.83 19.09
C GLN A 226 0.78 -5.93 18.50
N THR A 227 0.52 -6.09 17.20
CA THR A 227 -0.56 -5.31 16.57
C THR A 227 -1.92 -5.79 17.07
N TYR A 228 -2.11 -7.11 17.24
CA TYR A 228 -3.32 -7.67 17.82
C TYR A 228 -2.98 -8.69 18.89
N GLN A 229 -3.79 -8.72 19.94
CA GLN A 229 -3.75 -9.72 20.98
C GLN A 229 -4.81 -10.78 20.66
N LEU A 230 -4.43 -12.07 20.75
CA LEU A 230 -5.33 -13.19 20.55
C LEU A 230 -5.44 -14.04 21.83
N PRO A 231 -6.58 -14.68 22.06
CA PRO A 231 -6.65 -15.81 22.98
C PRO A 231 -5.81 -16.98 22.45
N ALA A 232 -5.57 -17.97 23.30
CA ALA A 232 -4.93 -19.21 22.87
C ALA A 232 -5.83 -19.91 21.83
N LEU A 233 -5.33 -20.02 20.60
CA LEU A 233 -6.07 -20.67 19.52
C LEU A 233 -5.94 -22.19 19.63
N ALA A 234 -7.05 -22.90 19.49
CA ALA A 234 -7.10 -24.36 19.51
C ALA A 234 -7.46 -24.92 18.12
N LEU A 235 -6.81 -26.01 17.73
CA LEU A 235 -7.20 -26.73 16.53
C LEU A 235 -8.33 -27.70 16.88
N SER A 236 -9.41 -27.66 16.11
CA SER A 236 -10.47 -28.66 16.14
C SER A 236 -10.62 -29.33 14.78
N PRO A 237 -11.16 -30.57 14.71
CA PRO A 237 -11.47 -31.20 13.43
C PRO A 237 -12.48 -30.42 12.59
N GLY A 238 -13.45 -29.75 13.23
CA GLY A 238 -14.47 -28.93 12.57
C GLY A 238 -13.89 -27.67 11.93
N LEU A 239 -12.82 -27.14 12.52
CA LEU A 239 -12.16 -25.92 12.08
C LEU A 239 -11.56 -26.04 10.67
N VAL A 240 -11.10 -27.22 10.25
CA VAL A 240 -10.57 -27.43 8.89
C VAL A 240 -11.65 -27.22 7.83
N ALA A 241 -12.86 -27.75 8.05
CA ALA A 241 -13.98 -27.55 7.13
C ALA A 241 -14.43 -26.09 7.12
N ALA A 242 -14.56 -25.48 8.30
CA ALA A 242 -14.91 -24.07 8.44
C ALA A 242 -13.87 -23.15 7.77
N ALA A 243 -12.57 -23.48 7.89
CA ALA A 243 -11.46 -22.77 7.25
C ALA A 243 -11.55 -22.78 5.71
N VAL A 244 -11.98 -23.89 5.10
CA VAL A 244 -12.23 -23.95 3.65
C VAL A 244 -13.41 -23.05 3.28
N VAL A 245 -14.50 -23.11 4.03
CA VAL A 245 -15.70 -22.26 3.82
C VAL A 245 -15.33 -20.78 3.92
N VAL A 246 -14.61 -20.38 4.97
CA VAL A 246 -14.09 -19.02 5.15
C VAL A 246 -13.23 -18.61 3.96
N GLY A 247 -12.33 -19.49 3.48
CA GLY A 247 -11.50 -19.20 2.31
C GLY A 247 -12.32 -18.89 1.06
N VAL A 248 -13.35 -19.70 0.77
CA VAL A 248 -14.27 -19.48 -0.36
C VAL A 248 -15.03 -18.16 -0.20
N LEU A 249 -15.69 -17.96 0.94
CA LEU A 249 -16.49 -16.75 1.19
C LEU A 249 -15.63 -15.48 1.18
N ALA A 250 -14.41 -15.54 1.73
CA ALA A 250 -13.46 -14.44 1.70
C ALA A 250 -13.08 -14.06 0.28
N ALA A 251 -12.92 -15.02 -0.62
CA ALA A 251 -12.66 -14.73 -2.03
C ALA A 251 -13.84 -14.04 -2.70
N LEU A 252 -15.06 -14.55 -2.45
CA LEU A 252 -16.30 -14.01 -2.98
C LEU A 252 -16.59 -12.59 -2.48
N GLY A 253 -16.27 -12.28 -1.22
CA GLY A 253 -16.41 -10.93 -0.65
C GLY A 253 -15.29 -9.96 -1.06
N ALA A 254 -14.05 -10.44 -1.18
CA ALA A 254 -12.90 -9.59 -1.49
C ALA A 254 -12.89 -9.07 -2.93
N GLN A 255 -13.51 -9.80 -3.87
CA GLN A 255 -13.64 -9.37 -5.26
C GLN A 255 -14.51 -8.11 -5.45
N PRO A 256 -15.78 -8.08 -5.01
CA PRO A 256 -16.61 -6.88 -5.09
C PRO A 256 -16.05 -5.75 -4.22
N PHE A 257 -15.47 -6.05 -3.05
CA PHE A 257 -14.74 -5.06 -2.25
C PHE A 257 -13.66 -4.36 -3.09
N ARG A 258 -12.77 -5.12 -3.74
CA ARG A 258 -11.71 -4.51 -4.55
C ARG A 258 -12.28 -3.71 -5.73
N ALA A 259 -13.30 -4.24 -6.40
CA ALA A 259 -13.94 -3.57 -7.52
C ALA A 259 -14.57 -2.23 -7.10
N SER A 260 -15.30 -2.22 -5.98
CA SER A 260 -15.95 -1.02 -5.43
C SER A 260 -14.92 0.01 -4.95
N MET A 261 -13.85 -0.40 -4.28
CA MET A 261 -12.77 0.52 -3.87
C MET A 261 -12.04 1.13 -5.08
N THR A 262 -11.86 0.35 -6.15
CA THR A 262 -11.26 0.85 -7.40
C THR A 262 -12.20 1.86 -8.06
N HIS A 263 -13.48 1.53 -8.17
CA HIS A 263 -14.51 2.43 -8.70
C HIS A 263 -14.58 3.74 -7.91
N ALA A 264 -14.58 3.66 -6.57
CA ALA A 264 -14.61 4.83 -5.69
C ALA A 264 -13.47 5.81 -5.99
N ARG A 265 -12.23 5.29 -6.09
CA ARG A 265 -11.04 6.09 -6.39
C ARG A 265 -11.08 6.72 -7.78
N THR A 266 -11.52 5.98 -8.80
CA THR A 266 -11.50 6.47 -10.19
C THR A 266 -12.57 7.51 -10.47
N HIS A 267 -13.69 7.46 -9.75
CA HIS A 267 -14.81 8.40 -9.87
C HIS A 267 -14.78 9.52 -8.83
N ALA A 268 -13.73 9.60 -8.01
CA ALA A 268 -13.58 10.65 -7.01
C ALA A 268 -13.60 12.05 -7.64
N PRO A 269 -14.24 13.05 -7.00
CA PRO A 269 -14.19 14.42 -7.47
C PRO A 269 -12.75 14.95 -7.47
N ARG A 270 -12.47 15.89 -8.36
CA ARG A 270 -11.15 16.54 -8.49
C ARG A 270 -11.23 18.03 -8.14
N GLY A 271 -10.07 18.61 -7.81
CA GLY A 271 -9.97 20.03 -7.46
C GLY A 271 -10.76 20.37 -6.19
N TRP A 272 -11.34 21.56 -6.16
CA TRP A 272 -12.07 22.09 -5.00
C TRP A 272 -13.26 21.22 -4.58
N ARG A 273 -13.89 20.50 -5.52
CA ARG A 273 -15.00 19.58 -5.21
C ARG A 273 -14.58 18.48 -4.22
N SER A 274 -13.32 18.04 -4.26
CA SER A 274 -12.81 17.08 -3.28
C SER A 274 -12.63 17.69 -1.89
N ALA A 275 -12.30 18.98 -1.79
CA ALA A 275 -12.19 19.67 -0.51
C ALA A 275 -13.52 19.72 0.25
N VAL A 276 -14.64 19.76 -0.49
CA VAL A 276 -16.00 19.75 0.08
C VAL A 276 -16.53 18.32 0.28
N ALA A 277 -16.27 17.41 -0.66
CA ALA A 277 -16.79 16.04 -0.58
C ALA A 277 -16.19 15.25 0.60
N ILE A 278 -14.92 15.47 0.94
CA ILE A 278 -14.22 14.75 2.01
C ILE A 278 -14.83 14.99 3.40
N PRO A 279 -15.05 16.23 3.87
CA PRO A 279 -15.72 16.46 5.16
C PRO A 279 -17.13 15.87 5.20
N VAL A 280 -17.88 15.94 4.08
CA VAL A 280 -19.23 15.33 4.00
C VAL A 280 -19.17 13.81 4.16
N ALA A 281 -18.25 13.13 3.46
CA ALA A 281 -18.08 11.68 3.57
C ALA A 281 -17.58 11.25 4.95
N PHE A 282 -16.75 12.07 5.60
CA PHE A 282 -16.28 11.81 6.95
C PHE A 282 -17.42 12.02 7.96
N ALA A 283 -18.23 13.07 7.81
CA ALA A 283 -19.43 13.26 8.61
C ALA A 283 -20.39 12.06 8.49
N ALA A 284 -20.65 11.58 7.27
CA ALA A 284 -21.47 10.39 7.02
C ALA A 284 -20.87 9.12 7.67
N THR A 285 -19.54 9.00 7.68
CA THR A 285 -18.84 7.93 8.40
C THR A 285 -19.03 8.06 9.92
N GLY A 286 -19.02 9.29 10.45
CA GLY A 286 -19.31 9.57 11.86
C GLY A 286 -20.74 9.21 12.26
N VAL A 287 -21.72 9.44 11.37
CA VAL A 287 -23.11 9.00 11.58
C VAL A 287 -23.20 7.46 11.61
N LEU A 288 -22.53 6.78 10.68
CA LEU A 288 -22.49 5.31 10.67
C LEU A 288 -21.82 4.75 11.93
N ALA A 289 -20.83 5.46 12.47
CA ALA A 289 -20.13 5.12 13.71
C ALA A 289 -20.93 5.36 15.01
N ILE A 290 -22.16 5.88 14.92
CA ILE A 290 -23.10 5.85 16.04
C ILE A 290 -23.51 4.41 16.33
N ALA A 291 -23.86 3.66 15.29
CA ALA A 291 -24.25 2.26 15.40
C ALA A 291 -23.06 1.29 15.47
N TYR A 292 -21.95 1.64 14.81
CA TYR A 292 -20.77 0.78 14.71
C TYR A 292 -19.47 1.57 14.98
N PRO A 293 -19.18 1.95 16.24
CA PRO A 293 -17.98 2.74 16.59
C PRO A 293 -16.66 2.12 16.10
N GLU A 294 -16.59 0.79 16.03
CA GLU A 294 -15.41 0.02 15.68
C GLU A 294 -14.93 0.24 14.24
N ILE A 295 -15.80 0.74 13.36
CA ILE A 295 -15.45 0.97 11.96
C ILE A 295 -14.51 2.17 11.77
N LEU A 296 -14.39 3.05 12.76
CA LEU A 296 -13.54 4.23 12.67
C LEU A 296 -12.05 3.88 12.57
N GLY A 297 -11.30 4.73 11.88
CA GLY A 297 -9.88 4.55 11.65
C GLY A 297 -9.55 3.37 10.74
N ASN A 298 -8.35 2.81 10.89
CA ASN A 298 -7.83 1.83 9.93
C ASN A 298 -8.46 0.42 10.00
N GLY A 299 -9.28 0.15 11.02
CA GLY A 299 -9.89 -1.17 11.25
C GLY A 299 -9.16 -2.06 12.25
N LYS A 300 -8.07 -1.57 12.89
CA LYS A 300 -7.40 -2.29 14.00
C LYS A 300 -8.39 -2.57 15.13
N ALA A 301 -9.17 -1.56 15.54
CA ALA A 301 -10.17 -1.67 16.60
C ALA A 301 -11.19 -2.78 16.31
N LEU A 302 -11.80 -2.75 15.13
CA LEU A 302 -12.75 -3.77 14.69
C LEU A 302 -12.17 -5.18 14.73
N ALA A 303 -11.01 -5.39 14.12
CA ALA A 303 -10.40 -6.72 14.12
C ALA A 303 -10.03 -7.18 15.54
N GLN A 304 -9.45 -6.30 16.37
CA GLN A 304 -9.14 -6.63 17.77
C GLN A 304 -10.41 -6.99 18.56
N GLY A 305 -11.51 -6.25 18.39
CA GLY A 305 -12.77 -6.54 19.06
C GLY A 305 -13.29 -7.93 18.73
N LEU A 306 -13.27 -8.30 17.44
CA LEU A 306 -13.69 -9.63 16.96
C LEU A 306 -12.76 -10.77 17.36
N PHE A 307 -11.50 -10.46 17.65
CA PHE A 307 -10.54 -11.42 18.20
C PHE A 307 -10.69 -11.61 19.71
N SER A 308 -11.18 -10.60 20.41
CA SER A 308 -11.26 -10.60 21.88
C SER A 308 -12.58 -11.17 22.37
N SER A 309 -13.68 -10.89 21.66
CA SER A 309 -15.03 -11.23 22.09
C SER A 309 -15.85 -11.79 20.94
N PRO A 310 -16.67 -12.84 21.17
CA PRO A 310 -17.60 -13.34 20.16
C PRO A 310 -18.61 -12.26 19.77
N ALA A 311 -18.79 -12.05 18.47
CA ALA A 311 -19.83 -11.17 17.94
C ALA A 311 -21.07 -11.98 17.56
N THR A 312 -22.25 -11.39 17.75
CA THR A 312 -23.49 -11.97 17.20
C THR A 312 -23.44 -11.97 15.66
N ALA A 313 -24.16 -12.89 15.02
CA ALA A 313 -24.24 -12.93 13.56
C ALA A 313 -24.73 -11.60 12.97
N ALA A 314 -25.69 -10.94 13.63
CA ALA A 314 -26.20 -9.63 13.21
C ALA A 314 -25.11 -8.54 13.25
N LEU A 315 -24.34 -8.48 14.34
CA LEU A 315 -23.26 -7.49 14.48
C LEU A 315 -22.13 -7.74 13.46
N ALA A 316 -21.71 -9.00 13.32
CA ALA A 316 -20.68 -9.37 12.35
C ALA A 316 -21.11 -9.09 10.90
N ALA A 317 -22.37 -9.38 10.54
CA ALA A 317 -22.95 -9.01 9.25
C ALA A 317 -22.99 -7.48 9.06
N GLY A 318 -23.34 -6.74 10.12
CA GLY A 318 -23.26 -5.28 10.16
C GLY A 318 -21.85 -4.78 9.80
N PHE A 319 -20.80 -5.34 10.40
CA PHE A 319 -19.42 -4.97 10.11
C PHE A 319 -18.96 -5.32 8.68
N VAL A 320 -19.38 -6.46 8.14
CA VAL A 320 -19.08 -6.86 6.74
C VAL A 320 -19.59 -5.81 5.75
N ILE A 321 -20.65 -5.06 6.08
CA ILE A 321 -21.23 -4.01 5.23
C ILE A 321 -20.70 -2.63 5.61
N ALA A 322 -20.73 -2.29 6.90
CA ALA A 322 -20.42 -0.96 7.41
C ALA A 322 -18.96 -0.57 7.16
N LYS A 323 -18.01 -1.48 7.40
CA LYS A 323 -16.58 -1.17 7.24
C LYS A 323 -16.19 -0.91 5.77
N PRO A 324 -16.59 -1.74 4.78
CA PRO A 324 -16.42 -1.40 3.37
C PRO A 324 -17.14 -0.12 2.97
N THR A 325 -18.36 0.11 3.45
CA THR A 325 -19.13 1.32 3.11
C THR A 325 -18.42 2.59 3.58
N ALA A 326 -17.95 2.63 4.83
CA ALA A 326 -17.17 3.76 5.36
C ALA A 326 -15.89 4.00 4.54
N THR A 327 -15.18 2.93 4.19
CA THR A 327 -13.96 2.99 3.36
C THR A 327 -14.28 3.51 1.96
N TRP A 328 -15.36 3.04 1.36
CA TRP A 328 -15.84 3.46 0.05
C TRP A 328 -16.20 4.94 0.04
N LEU A 329 -16.93 5.43 1.05
CA LEU A 329 -17.31 6.84 1.18
C LEU A 329 -16.08 7.75 1.20
N CYS A 330 -15.08 7.41 2.03
CA CYS A 330 -13.83 8.15 2.12
C CYS A 330 -13.12 8.22 0.75
N LEU A 331 -12.96 7.08 0.08
CA LEU A 331 -12.29 7.03 -1.23
C LEU A 331 -13.09 7.72 -2.34
N ARG A 332 -14.42 7.59 -2.34
CA ARG A 332 -15.32 8.18 -3.34
C ARG A 332 -15.36 9.70 -3.25
N ALA A 333 -15.12 10.26 -2.06
CA ALA A 333 -14.95 11.68 -1.84
C ALA A 333 -13.56 12.21 -2.28
N GLY A 334 -12.60 11.31 -2.52
CA GLY A 334 -11.25 11.66 -2.96
C GLY A 334 -10.21 11.72 -1.83
N ALA A 335 -10.52 11.17 -0.65
CA ALA A 335 -9.50 10.94 0.37
C ALA A 335 -8.50 9.86 -0.09
N ILE A 336 -7.25 9.99 0.35
CA ILE A 336 -6.17 9.06 0.04
C ILE A 336 -5.83 8.27 1.31
N GLY A 337 -5.62 6.97 1.15
CA GLY A 337 -5.17 6.11 2.23
C GLY A 337 -4.95 4.68 1.76
N GLY A 338 -4.49 3.83 2.67
CA GLY A 338 -4.28 2.41 2.47
C GLY A 338 -5.58 1.60 2.50
N LEU A 339 -5.47 0.34 2.08
CA LEU A 339 -6.57 -0.64 2.04
C LEU A 339 -6.16 -2.02 2.61
N LEU A 340 -4.93 -2.18 3.12
CA LEU A 340 -4.47 -3.39 3.78
C LEU A 340 -5.31 -3.64 5.03
N THR A 341 -5.34 -2.68 5.96
CA THR A 341 -6.02 -2.86 7.25
C THR A 341 -7.54 -2.84 7.17
N PRO A 342 -8.20 -2.00 6.33
CA PRO A 342 -9.65 -2.12 6.11
C PRO A 342 -10.06 -3.47 5.50
N ALA A 343 -9.27 -4.02 4.58
CA ALA A 343 -9.54 -5.35 4.00
C ALA A 343 -9.34 -6.46 5.03
N PHE A 344 -8.28 -6.39 5.85
CA PHE A 344 -8.04 -7.33 6.94
C PHE A 344 -9.20 -7.32 7.95
N ALA A 345 -9.66 -6.14 8.37
CA ALA A 345 -10.79 -5.98 9.29
C ALA A 345 -12.11 -6.49 8.70
N THR A 346 -12.37 -6.22 7.41
CA THR A 346 -13.56 -6.75 6.71
C THR A 346 -13.52 -8.28 6.63
N GLY A 347 -12.34 -8.86 6.38
CA GLY A 347 -12.14 -10.30 6.44
C GLY A 347 -12.35 -10.88 7.83
N ALA A 348 -11.90 -10.18 8.88
CA ALA A 348 -12.16 -10.57 10.27
C ALA A 348 -13.66 -10.60 10.57
N ALA A 349 -14.40 -9.58 10.14
CA ALA A 349 -15.86 -9.53 10.26
C ALA A 349 -16.54 -10.69 9.53
N LEU A 350 -16.08 -11.02 8.33
CA LEU A 350 -16.62 -12.16 7.58
C LEU A 350 -16.33 -13.49 8.28
N GLY A 351 -15.11 -13.68 8.78
CA GLY A 351 -14.74 -14.87 9.55
C GLY A 351 -15.55 -15.00 10.85
N ALA A 352 -15.76 -13.90 11.57
CA ALA A 352 -16.61 -13.85 12.76
C ALA A 352 -18.08 -14.14 12.43
N LEU A 353 -18.59 -13.67 11.29
CA LEU A 353 -19.93 -14.01 10.82
C LEU A 353 -20.06 -15.51 10.55
N VAL A 354 -19.07 -16.11 9.88
CA VAL A 354 -19.05 -17.57 9.69
C VAL A 354 -19.02 -18.27 11.03
N ALA A 355 -18.19 -17.84 11.99
CA ALA A 355 -18.14 -18.42 13.32
C ALA A 355 -19.49 -18.37 14.04
N ALA A 356 -20.17 -17.22 14.00
CA ALA A 356 -21.47 -17.04 14.63
C ALA A 356 -22.56 -17.93 14.02
N LEU A 357 -22.50 -18.18 12.70
CA LEU A 357 -23.44 -19.06 12.01
C LEU A 357 -23.09 -20.54 12.18
N TRP A 358 -21.80 -20.86 12.24
CA TRP A 358 -21.29 -22.22 12.44
C TRP A 358 -21.49 -22.71 13.87
N GLY A 359 -21.50 -21.79 14.83
CA GLY A 359 -21.67 -22.02 16.27
C GLY A 359 -23.11 -22.25 16.74
N ILE A 360 -24.12 -22.28 15.85
CA ILE A 360 -25.56 -22.48 16.18
C ILE A 360 -25.87 -23.91 16.72
N GLY A 361 -24.87 -24.66 17.21
CA GLY A 361 -25.01 -26.05 17.67
C GLY A 361 -24.04 -26.49 18.77
N ASP A 362 -23.65 -25.58 19.68
CA ASP A 362 -22.87 -25.89 20.91
C ASP A 362 -21.43 -26.40 20.67
N ARG A 363 -20.77 -25.85 19.64
CA ARG A 363 -19.33 -26.03 19.43
C ARG A 363 -18.62 -24.76 19.88
N GLY A 364 -17.80 -24.88 20.93
CA GLY A 364 -17.09 -23.78 21.59
C GLY A 364 -16.53 -22.75 20.61
N SER A 365 -16.62 -21.48 21.00
CA SER A 365 -16.37 -20.28 20.19
C SER A 365 -14.99 -20.26 19.50
N GLU A 366 -14.89 -20.83 18.29
CA GLU A 366 -13.77 -20.68 17.34
C GLU A 366 -13.74 -19.28 16.67
N THR A 367 -14.30 -18.26 17.32
CA THR A 367 -14.53 -16.95 16.71
C THR A 367 -13.22 -16.26 16.37
N ALA A 368 -12.23 -16.30 17.27
CA ALA A 368 -10.93 -15.68 17.05
C ALA A 368 -10.17 -16.38 15.91
N GLU A 369 -10.21 -17.72 15.86
CA GLU A 369 -9.63 -18.55 14.82
C GLU A 369 -10.21 -18.20 13.45
N LEU A 370 -11.53 -18.28 13.31
CA LEU A 370 -12.20 -18.05 12.02
C LEU A 370 -12.12 -16.58 11.60
N ALA A 371 -12.18 -15.63 12.52
CA ALA A 371 -11.93 -14.23 12.23
C ALA A 371 -10.51 -14.02 11.69
N LEU A 372 -9.48 -14.60 12.30
CA LEU A 372 -8.10 -14.47 11.82
C LEU A 372 -7.92 -15.10 10.43
N LEU A 373 -8.48 -16.29 10.21
CA LEU A 373 -8.47 -16.96 8.91
C LEU A 373 -9.16 -16.11 7.85
N GLY A 374 -10.33 -15.54 8.17
CA GLY A 374 -11.07 -14.64 7.30
C GLY A 374 -10.30 -13.38 6.96
N ALA A 375 -9.64 -12.78 7.96
CA ALA A 375 -8.82 -11.58 7.80
C ALA A 375 -7.69 -11.78 6.78
N ALA A 376 -6.92 -12.86 6.94
CA ALA A 376 -5.82 -13.19 6.04
C ALA A 376 -6.30 -13.56 4.63
N ALA A 377 -7.33 -14.42 4.53
CA ALA A 377 -7.87 -14.88 3.26
C ALA A 377 -8.47 -13.74 2.43
N PHE A 378 -9.24 -12.85 3.06
CA PHE A 378 -9.84 -11.70 2.39
C PHE A 378 -8.75 -10.74 1.91
N LEU A 379 -7.75 -10.47 2.75
CA LEU A 379 -6.61 -9.61 2.41
C LEU A 379 -5.83 -10.13 1.21
N ALA A 380 -5.58 -11.44 1.15
CA ALA A 380 -4.87 -12.11 0.07
C ALA A 380 -5.49 -11.80 -1.30
N VAL A 381 -6.81 -11.88 -1.41
CA VAL A 381 -7.55 -11.63 -2.66
C VAL A 381 -7.74 -10.14 -2.93
N ALA A 382 -8.08 -9.36 -1.90
CA ALA A 382 -8.34 -7.93 -2.00
C ALA A 382 -7.10 -7.16 -2.47
N GLN A 383 -5.93 -7.46 -1.90
CA GLN A 383 -4.67 -6.78 -2.22
C GLN A 383 -3.78 -7.55 -3.20
N ARG A 384 -4.15 -8.78 -3.57
CA ARG A 384 -3.38 -9.66 -4.48
C ARG A 384 -1.98 -10.01 -3.97
N ILE A 385 -1.87 -10.29 -2.68
CA ILE A 385 -0.61 -10.55 -1.98
C ILE A 385 -0.79 -11.74 -1.00
N PRO A 386 -1.09 -12.95 -1.49
CA PRO A 386 -1.41 -14.09 -0.64
C PRO A 386 -0.30 -14.45 0.35
N VAL A 387 0.98 -14.42 -0.06
CA VAL A 387 2.08 -14.78 0.84
C VAL A 387 2.27 -13.71 1.91
N THR A 388 2.24 -12.44 1.51
CA THR A 388 2.30 -11.31 2.45
C THR A 388 1.10 -11.34 3.40
N ALA A 389 -0.11 -11.65 2.95
CA ALA A 389 -1.30 -11.65 3.80
C ALA A 389 -1.24 -12.73 4.89
N GLY A 390 -0.76 -13.93 4.56
CA GLY A 390 -0.52 -14.99 5.55
C GLY A 390 0.57 -14.61 6.56
N LEU A 391 1.69 -14.04 6.09
CA LEU A 391 2.74 -13.56 6.99
C LEU A 391 2.31 -12.37 7.85
N LEU A 392 1.51 -11.47 7.31
CA LEU A 392 0.94 -10.36 8.08
C LEU A 392 0.08 -10.91 9.20
N ALA A 393 -0.82 -11.86 8.93
CA ALA A 393 -1.61 -12.48 9.97
C ALA A 393 -0.73 -13.13 11.06
N LEU A 394 0.36 -13.80 10.67
CA LEU A 394 1.32 -14.39 11.60
C LEU A 394 2.06 -13.35 12.45
N GLU A 395 2.69 -12.34 11.86
CA GLU A 395 3.46 -11.33 12.60
C GLU A 395 2.58 -10.32 13.35
N PHE A 396 1.35 -10.10 12.88
CA PHE A 396 0.42 -9.23 13.58
C PHE A 396 -0.05 -9.77 14.92
N THR A 397 -0.10 -11.10 15.03
CA THR A 397 -0.77 -11.80 16.13
C THR A 397 0.15 -12.73 16.92
N HIS A 398 1.33 -13.05 16.37
CA HIS A 398 2.29 -14.00 16.92
C HIS A 398 1.67 -15.38 17.22
N ILE A 399 0.72 -15.82 16.38
CA ILE A 399 0.13 -17.16 16.50
C ILE A 399 1.17 -18.28 16.50
N GLY A 400 0.89 -19.33 17.27
CA GLY A 400 1.73 -20.52 17.33
C GLY A 400 1.88 -21.18 15.95
N LEU A 401 3.09 -21.70 15.66
CA LEU A 401 3.42 -22.32 14.38
C LEU A 401 2.50 -23.51 14.02
N GLY A 402 1.88 -24.15 15.00
CA GLY A 402 0.89 -25.21 14.79
C GLY A 402 -0.36 -24.76 14.02
N PHE A 403 -0.73 -23.47 14.09
CA PHE A 403 -1.89 -22.93 13.37
C PHE A 403 -1.58 -22.54 11.92
N VAL A 404 -0.30 -22.41 11.57
CA VAL A 404 0.17 -21.94 10.25
C VAL A 404 -0.30 -22.81 9.08
N PRO A 405 -0.32 -24.16 9.15
CA PRO A 405 -0.84 -24.99 8.06
C PRO A 405 -2.30 -24.68 7.72
N LEU A 406 -3.14 -24.44 8.73
CA LEU A 406 -4.54 -24.10 8.55
C LEU A 406 -4.71 -22.71 7.95
N LEU A 407 -3.96 -21.72 8.45
CA LEU A 407 -3.91 -20.38 7.87
C LEU A 407 -3.49 -20.41 6.39
N ALA A 408 -2.44 -21.17 6.07
CA ALA A 408 -1.96 -21.35 4.71
C ALA A 408 -3.02 -22.01 3.81
N LEU A 409 -3.73 -23.02 4.32
CA LEU A 409 -4.84 -23.67 3.61
C LEU A 409 -5.95 -22.66 3.27
N THR A 410 -6.44 -21.91 4.24
CA THR A 410 -7.52 -20.91 4.03
C THR A 410 -7.11 -19.85 3.01
N VAL A 411 -5.89 -19.31 3.13
CA VAL A 411 -5.34 -18.32 2.19
C VAL A 411 -5.20 -18.92 0.79
N ALA A 412 -4.72 -20.16 0.68
CA ALA A 412 -4.57 -20.85 -0.61
C ALA A 412 -5.93 -21.10 -1.28
N VAL A 413 -6.92 -21.61 -0.54
CA VAL A 413 -8.31 -21.78 -1.02
C VAL A 413 -8.86 -20.46 -1.53
N SER A 414 -8.77 -19.40 -0.71
CA SER A 414 -9.27 -18.07 -1.08
C SER A 414 -8.59 -17.54 -2.34
N TRP A 415 -7.28 -17.71 -2.45
CA TRP A 415 -6.52 -17.26 -3.60
C TRP A 415 -6.87 -18.03 -4.89
N LEU A 416 -7.06 -19.35 -4.81
CA LEU A 416 -7.45 -20.18 -5.93
C LEU A 416 -8.85 -19.82 -6.45
N VAL A 417 -9.84 -19.71 -5.55
CA VAL A 417 -11.20 -19.27 -5.90
C VAL A 417 -11.18 -17.85 -6.49
N GLY A 418 -10.44 -16.95 -5.84
CA GLY A 418 -10.27 -15.56 -6.27
C GLY A 418 -9.59 -15.40 -7.64
N ARG A 419 -8.81 -16.39 -8.09
CA ARG A 419 -8.27 -16.47 -9.46
C ARG A 419 -9.24 -17.12 -10.43
N GLY A 420 -9.92 -18.20 -10.04
CA GLY A 420 -10.85 -18.96 -10.89
C GLY A 420 -12.02 -18.10 -11.41
N ALA A 421 -12.64 -17.32 -10.54
CA ALA A 421 -13.74 -16.42 -10.90
C ALA A 421 -13.36 -15.31 -11.91
N ARG A 422 -12.06 -15.08 -12.16
CA ARG A 422 -11.60 -14.14 -13.21
C ARG A 422 -11.73 -14.69 -14.62
N ARG A 423 -11.74 -16.01 -14.79
CA ARG A 423 -11.89 -16.63 -16.10
C ARG A 423 -13.33 -16.58 -16.62
N VAL A 424 -14.31 -16.37 -15.73
CA VAL A 424 -15.74 -16.44 -16.04
C VAL A 424 -16.34 -15.07 -16.39
N HIS A 425 -15.77 -13.96 -15.89
CA HIS A 425 -16.20 -12.61 -16.26
C HIS A 425 -15.03 -11.74 -16.76
N PRO A 426 -14.79 -11.67 -18.09
CA PRO A 426 -13.83 -10.75 -18.69
C PRO A 426 -14.43 -9.33 -18.76
N LEU A 427 -14.88 -8.77 -17.64
CA LEU A 427 -15.30 -7.36 -17.59
C LEU A 427 -14.06 -6.47 -17.40
N SER A 428 -13.61 -5.96 -18.56
CA SER A 428 -12.86 -4.71 -18.76
C SER A 428 -11.71 -4.41 -17.80
N TRP A 429 -10.62 -5.18 -17.90
CA TRP A 429 -9.32 -4.73 -17.42
C TRP A 429 -8.43 -4.36 -18.61
N PRO A 430 -7.87 -3.13 -18.70
CA PRO A 430 -6.82 -2.87 -19.68
C PRO A 430 -5.56 -3.64 -19.24
N PRO A 431 -5.02 -4.53 -20.08
CA PRO A 431 -3.77 -5.21 -19.77
C PRO A 431 -2.63 -4.19 -19.61
N VAL A 432 -1.64 -4.52 -18.77
CA VAL A 432 -0.41 -3.74 -18.53
C VAL A 432 0.31 -3.37 -19.84
N THR A 433 0.05 -4.10 -20.92
CA THR A 433 0.54 -3.84 -22.28
C THR A 433 0.05 -2.52 -22.88
N ARG A 434 -1.15 -2.01 -22.53
CA ARG A 434 -1.66 -0.74 -23.07
C ARG A 434 -0.92 0.50 -22.55
N VAL A 435 -0.20 0.38 -21.43
CA VAL A 435 0.68 1.47 -20.94
C VAL A 435 1.91 1.64 -21.85
N ARG A 436 2.42 0.57 -22.47
CA ARG A 436 3.53 0.68 -23.44
C ARG A 436 3.07 1.37 -24.73
N ALA A 437 1.86 1.08 -25.20
CA ALA A 437 1.31 1.73 -26.40
C ALA A 437 1.02 3.22 -26.20
N ALA A 438 0.45 3.61 -25.05
CA ALA A 438 0.16 5.01 -24.73
C ALA A 438 1.44 5.85 -24.50
N VAL A 439 2.55 5.23 -24.10
CA VAL A 439 3.87 5.87 -23.99
C VAL A 439 4.59 5.93 -25.34
N GLY A 440 4.39 4.95 -26.23
CA GLY A 440 4.90 4.97 -27.60
C GLY A 440 4.23 6.03 -28.48
N ALA A 441 2.91 6.16 -28.41
CA ALA A 441 2.15 7.13 -29.21
C ALA A 441 2.46 8.60 -28.86
N ARG A 442 2.90 8.88 -27.62
CA ARG A 442 3.34 10.21 -27.18
C ARG A 442 4.77 10.56 -27.62
N ARG A 443 5.56 9.61 -28.12
CA ARG A 443 6.87 9.90 -28.73
C ARG A 443 6.74 10.30 -30.19
N HIS A 444 5.85 9.68 -30.95
CA HIS A 444 5.65 10.01 -32.37
C HIS A 444 4.92 11.33 -32.64
N THR A 445 4.31 11.94 -31.63
CA THR A 445 3.65 13.26 -31.77
C THR A 445 4.54 14.43 -31.33
N ALA A 446 5.75 14.15 -30.81
CA ALA A 446 6.71 15.17 -30.37
C ALA A 446 7.88 15.39 -31.36
N GLU A 447 7.96 14.60 -32.43
CA GLU A 447 8.85 14.83 -33.56
C GLU A 447 8.01 15.43 -34.69
N GLY A 448 8.03 16.76 -34.82
CA GLY A 448 7.49 17.46 -35.99
C GLY A 448 8.23 17.05 -37.27
N PRO A 449 7.63 17.27 -38.46
CA PRO A 449 8.24 16.87 -39.72
C PRO A 449 9.58 17.59 -39.91
N ALA A 450 10.64 16.80 -40.09
CA ALA A 450 11.95 17.29 -40.45
C ALA A 450 11.87 18.03 -41.79
N THR A 451 12.12 19.32 -41.78
CA THR A 451 12.41 20.11 -42.98
C THR A 451 13.71 19.59 -43.57
N THR A 452 13.60 18.89 -44.69
CA THR A 452 14.71 18.54 -45.57
C THR A 452 15.25 19.80 -46.22
N ASP A 453 16.42 20.25 -45.78
CA ASP A 453 17.23 21.24 -46.48
C ASP A 453 18.12 20.46 -47.45
N GLN A 454 17.89 20.66 -48.75
CA GLN A 454 18.63 20.04 -49.85
C GLN A 454 19.51 21.12 -50.49
N PRO A 455 20.80 20.88 -50.74
CA PRO A 455 21.66 21.88 -51.37
C PRO A 455 21.49 21.83 -52.89
N ASP A 456 21.05 22.94 -53.50
CA ASP A 456 21.04 23.12 -54.95
C ASP A 456 22.31 23.88 -55.39
N ASP A 457 23.20 23.16 -56.08
CA ASP A 457 24.22 23.72 -56.97
C ASP A 457 23.71 23.58 -58.41
N ALA A 458 23.40 24.71 -59.06
CA ALA A 458 23.52 24.89 -60.52
C ALA A 458 23.24 26.36 -60.94
N ASP A 459 24.28 27.06 -61.39
CA ASP A 459 24.25 28.20 -62.32
C ASP A 459 24.29 27.63 -63.77
N PRO A 460 23.84 28.27 -64.89
CA PRO A 460 24.01 29.70 -65.20
C PRO A 460 22.90 30.42 -66.02
N ALA A 461 23.11 31.74 -66.16
CA ALA A 461 22.77 32.63 -67.29
C ALA A 461 21.55 33.58 -67.16
N SER A 462 21.85 34.85 -66.92
CA SER A 462 21.40 36.09 -67.61
C SER A 462 21.57 37.25 -66.61
N GLY A 463 22.35 38.31 -66.88
CA GLY A 463 22.25 39.16 -68.04
C GLY A 463 21.60 40.49 -67.62
N THR A 464 22.39 41.36 -66.98
CA THR A 464 22.33 42.84 -67.06
C THR A 464 21.01 43.60 -66.80
N GLY A 465 21.06 44.55 -65.86
CA GLY A 465 20.75 45.95 -66.20
C GLY A 465 19.53 46.64 -65.55
N THR A 466 19.82 47.42 -64.51
CA THR A 466 19.43 48.85 -64.31
C THR A 466 17.95 49.30 -64.14
N HIS A 467 17.81 50.20 -63.14
CA HIS A 467 16.73 51.17 -62.83
C HIS A 467 15.43 50.60 -62.22
N GLY A 468 14.82 51.16 -61.17
CA GLY A 468 15.05 52.35 -60.36
C GLY A 468 13.72 52.76 -59.70
N ARG A 469 13.79 53.29 -58.45
CA ARG A 469 12.72 53.98 -57.68
C ARG A 469 11.51 53.10 -57.27
N ALA A 470 10.93 53.19 -56.07
CA ALA A 470 11.09 54.05 -54.90
C ALA A 470 10.71 53.23 -53.65
#